data_AF-A0A3D4XYQ8-F1
#
_entry.id   AF-A0A3D4XYQ8-F1
#
_cell.length_a   1.000
_cell.length_b   1.000
_cell.length_c   1.000
_cell.angle_alpha   90.00
_cell.angle_beta   90.00
_cell.angle_gamma   90.00
#
_symmetry.space_group_name_H-M   'P 1'
#
loop_
_entity.id
_entity.type
_entity.pdbx_description
1 polymer ?
#
loop_
_entity_poly.entity_id
_entity_poly.type
_entity_poly.pdbx_seq_one_letter_code
_entity_poly.pdbx_strand_id
1 'polypeptide(L)'
;MNTLYKSSAFMTYLQYVISPVILGLCLYGFYYFFTTGNTVESIPVYYLPIMVWVSIVVIINIIKLRYIEVIANNILIKSISGERVLDYKDIEWINQNIFGSNWYILSIKYKDIKTGQSKSIFVFPEMYSIRERITMFGELNITKYIREQIIKANPSYNIENEPSRWYLVKWVFLSVIPFLLASFLLV
;
A
#
# COMPACT_ATOMS: atom_id res chain seq x y z
N MET A 1 -11.66 -24.17 6.80
CA MET A 1 -12.23 -22.97 6.16
C MET A 1 -11.69 -22.90 4.74
N ASN A 2 -12.54 -22.70 3.73
CA ASN A 2 -12.08 -22.63 2.34
C ASN A 2 -11.81 -21.18 1.94
N THR A 3 -10.57 -20.90 1.56
CA THR A 3 -10.14 -19.62 1.02
C THR A 3 -10.70 -19.44 -0.39
N LEU A 4 -11.40 -18.33 -0.62
CA LEU A 4 -12.01 -17.99 -1.92
C LEU A 4 -11.06 -17.14 -2.77
N TYR A 5 -10.42 -16.17 -2.14
CA TYR A 5 -9.39 -15.32 -2.75
C TYR A 5 -8.25 -15.09 -1.77
N LYS A 6 -7.06 -14.78 -2.26
CA LYS A 6 -5.90 -14.44 -1.41
C LYS A 6 -5.02 -13.39 -2.06
N SER A 7 -4.11 -12.85 -1.25
CA SER A 7 -3.03 -12.01 -1.76
C SER A 7 -1.99 -12.83 -2.53
N SER A 8 -1.26 -12.17 -3.42
CA SER A 8 -0.05 -12.72 -4.02
C SER A 8 1.05 -12.81 -2.96
N ALA A 9 1.36 -14.02 -2.50
CA ALA A 9 2.44 -14.27 -1.55
C ALA A 9 3.78 -13.78 -2.10
N PHE A 10 4.03 -14.03 -3.39
CA PHE A 10 5.23 -13.57 -4.09
C PHE A 10 5.38 -12.04 -4.04
N MET A 11 4.36 -11.28 -4.49
CA MET A 11 4.47 -9.81 -4.50
C MET A 11 4.57 -9.23 -3.09
N THR A 12 3.82 -9.80 -2.13
CA THR A 12 3.87 -9.37 -0.74
C THR A 12 5.26 -9.60 -0.14
N TYR A 13 5.84 -10.79 -0.32
CA TYR A 13 7.17 -11.11 0.18
C TYR A 13 8.27 -10.30 -0.52
N LEU A 14 8.17 -10.14 -1.83
CA LEU A 14 9.10 -9.34 -2.62
C LEU A 14 9.18 -7.90 -2.08
N GLN A 15 8.04 -7.30 -1.73
CA GLN A 15 8.01 -5.97 -1.12
C GLN A 15 8.68 -5.93 0.26
N TYR A 16 8.53 -6.97 1.08
CA TYR A 16 9.25 -7.07 2.36
C TYR A 16 10.76 -7.25 2.20
N VAL A 17 11.25 -7.72 1.05
CA VAL A 17 12.69 -7.83 0.76
C VAL A 17 13.24 -6.57 0.12
N ILE A 18 12.56 -6.04 -0.91
CA ILE A 18 12.99 -4.84 -1.64
C ILE A 18 12.98 -3.61 -0.73
N SER A 19 11.96 -3.47 0.12
CA SER A 19 11.80 -2.26 0.92
C SER A 19 12.95 -2.03 1.91
N PRO A 20 13.43 -3.04 2.69
CA PRO A 20 14.65 -2.90 3.47
C PRO A 20 15.91 -2.60 2.65
N VAL A 21 16.05 -3.16 1.44
CA VAL A 21 17.17 -2.85 0.54
C VAL A 21 17.16 -1.38 0.15
N ILE A 22 16.00 -0.85 -0.24
CA ILE A 22 15.85 0.59 -0.56
C ILE A 22 16.18 1.45 0.66
N LEU A 23 15.68 1.10 1.85
CA LEU A 23 16.02 1.82 3.08
C LEU A 23 17.51 1.76 3.39
N GLY A 24 18.15 0.61 3.18
CA GLY A 24 19.60 0.45 3.33
C GLY A 24 20.39 1.34 2.38
N LEU A 25 19.97 1.43 1.11
CA LEU A 25 20.58 2.34 0.13
C LEU A 25 20.37 3.81 0.52
N CYS A 26 19.20 4.17 1.04
CA CYS A 26 18.94 5.52 1.55
C CYS A 26 19.86 5.85 2.74
N LEU A 27 19.97 4.95 3.72
CA LEU A 27 20.85 5.12 4.87
C LEU A 27 22.32 5.18 4.47
N TYR A 28 22.75 4.34 3.53
CA TYR A 28 24.10 4.37 2.98
C TYR A 28 24.39 5.71 2.30
N GLY A 29 23.46 6.25 1.52
CA GLY A 29 23.66 7.56 0.89
C GLY A 29 23.71 8.71 1.92
N PHE A 30 22.93 8.66 3.01
CA PHE A 30 23.11 9.60 4.12
C PHE A 30 24.49 9.48 4.76
N TYR A 31 24.92 8.25 5.07
CA TYR A 31 26.24 7.99 5.64
C TYR A 31 27.36 8.49 4.73
N TYR A 32 27.28 8.20 3.43
CA TYR A 32 28.25 8.65 2.44
C TYR A 32 28.30 10.18 2.39
N PHE A 33 27.14 10.86 2.30
CA PHE A 33 27.05 12.31 2.34
C PHE A 33 27.74 12.92 3.58
N PHE A 34 27.48 12.37 4.78
CA PHE A 34 28.07 12.90 6.01
C PHE A 34 29.58 12.61 6.15
N THR A 35 30.09 11.58 5.48
CA THR A 35 31.52 11.21 5.56
C THR A 35 32.38 11.88 4.48
N THR A 36 31.83 12.10 3.28
CA THR A 36 32.56 12.74 2.16
C THR A 36 32.24 14.23 2.00
N GLY A 37 31.20 14.73 2.66
CA GLY A 37 30.74 16.11 2.51
C GLY A 37 30.02 16.35 1.17
N ASN A 38 29.89 17.64 0.80
CA ASN A 38 29.26 18.10 -0.45
C ASN A 38 30.31 18.43 -1.52
N THR A 39 31.13 17.45 -1.91
CA THR A 39 32.07 17.58 -3.05
C THR A 39 31.39 17.25 -4.38
N VAL A 40 32.01 17.58 -5.51
CA VAL A 40 31.49 17.27 -6.86
C VAL A 40 31.27 15.76 -7.09
N GLU A 41 32.00 14.92 -6.37
CA GLU A 41 31.90 13.45 -6.42
C GLU A 41 30.95 12.86 -5.36
N SER A 42 30.36 13.71 -4.51
CA SER A 42 29.45 13.31 -3.45
C SER A 42 27.98 13.44 -3.88
N ILE A 43 27.06 12.92 -3.07
CA ILE A 43 25.62 13.11 -3.25
C ILE A 43 25.31 14.60 -3.00
N PRO A 44 24.80 15.36 -3.97
CA PRO A 44 24.47 16.76 -3.75
C PRO A 44 23.43 16.94 -2.64
N VAL A 45 23.57 18.00 -1.83
CA VAL A 45 22.67 18.31 -0.69
C VAL A 45 21.19 18.31 -1.10
N TYR A 46 20.88 18.80 -2.29
CA TYR A 46 19.52 18.86 -2.81
C TYR A 46 18.86 17.48 -3.02
N TYR A 47 19.61 16.37 -3.01
CA TYR A 47 19.01 15.02 -3.05
C TYR A 47 18.50 14.53 -1.70
N LEU A 48 19.00 15.07 -0.59
CA LEU A 48 18.67 14.58 0.76
C LEU A 48 17.16 14.62 1.07
N PRO A 49 16.41 15.70 0.74
CA PRO A 49 14.97 15.72 0.97
C PRO A 49 14.23 14.61 0.21
N ILE A 50 14.64 14.31 -1.02
CA ILE A 50 14.05 13.23 -1.82
C ILE A 50 14.34 11.87 -1.18
N MET A 51 15.54 11.64 -0.65
CA MET A 51 15.87 10.40 0.06
C MET A 51 15.04 10.21 1.33
N VAL A 52 14.79 11.29 2.08
CA VAL A 52 13.87 11.28 3.23
C VAL A 52 12.46 10.90 2.77
N TRP A 53 11.96 11.53 1.70
CA TRP A 53 10.63 11.24 1.15
C TRP A 53 10.48 9.77 0.72
N VAL A 54 11.44 9.24 -0.03
CA VAL A 54 11.45 7.82 -0.45
C VAL A 54 11.40 6.92 0.79
N SER A 55 12.21 7.22 1.80
CA SER A 55 12.24 6.44 3.05
C SER A 55 10.88 6.43 3.76
N ILE A 56 10.21 7.59 3.85
CA ILE A 56 8.87 7.70 4.45
C ILE A 56 7.85 6.86 3.68
N VAL A 57 7.82 6.97 2.35
CA VAL A 57 6.88 6.22 1.50
C VAL A 57 7.09 4.72 1.65
N VAL A 58 8.35 4.27 1.64
CA VAL A 58 8.71 2.86 1.81
C VAL A 58 8.30 2.34 3.19
N ILE A 59 8.59 3.08 4.26
CA ILE A 59 8.19 2.72 5.63
C ILE A 59 6.67 2.59 5.74
N ILE A 60 5.92 3.57 5.22
CA ILE A 60 4.45 3.52 5.24
C ILE A 60 3.93 2.30 4.49
N ASN A 61 4.53 1.97 3.33
CA ASN A 61 4.15 0.82 2.55
C ASN A 61 4.36 -0.48 3.34
N ILE A 62 5.55 -0.72 3.91
CA ILE A 62 5.82 -1.90 4.75
C ILE A 62 4.83 -1.99 5.93
N ILE A 63 4.60 -0.88 6.64
CA ILE A 63 3.74 -0.87 7.82
C ILE A 63 2.29 -1.24 7.46
N LYS A 64 1.80 -0.80 6.31
CA LYS A 64 0.43 -1.06 5.86
C LYS A 64 0.27 -2.36 5.08
N LEU A 65 1.34 -2.85 4.47
CA LEU A 65 1.30 -4.05 3.63
C LEU A 65 0.87 -5.27 4.46
N ARG A 66 -0.15 -5.99 4.02
CA ARG A 66 -0.60 -7.22 4.67
C ARG A 66 -0.91 -8.30 3.64
N TYR A 67 -0.66 -9.54 4.05
CA TYR A 67 -1.18 -10.70 3.35
C TYR A 67 -2.60 -10.97 3.86
N ILE A 68 -3.54 -11.23 2.97
CA ILE A 68 -4.91 -11.57 3.33
C ILE A 68 -5.38 -12.85 2.66
N GLU A 69 -6.28 -13.55 3.35
CA GLU A 69 -7.11 -14.62 2.82
C GLU A 69 -8.57 -14.24 3.00
N VAL A 70 -9.32 -14.23 1.91
CA VAL A 70 -10.72 -13.87 1.86
C VAL A 70 -11.54 -15.15 1.94
N ILE A 71 -12.39 -15.23 2.96
CA ILE A 71 -13.31 -16.35 3.20
C ILE A 71 -14.74 -15.80 3.11
N ALA A 72 -15.72 -16.69 3.03
CA ALA A 72 -17.13 -16.33 2.92
C ALA A 72 -17.61 -15.30 3.96
N ASN A 73 -17.14 -15.39 5.21
CA ASN A 73 -17.68 -14.60 6.32
C ASN A 73 -16.76 -13.46 6.78
N ASN A 74 -15.46 -13.53 6.47
CA ASN A 74 -14.46 -12.59 6.97
C ASN A 74 -13.20 -12.57 6.09
N ILE A 75 -12.29 -11.66 6.43
CA ILE A 75 -10.94 -11.58 5.88
C ILE A 75 -9.95 -11.95 6.99
N LEU A 76 -9.09 -12.94 6.73
CA LEU A 76 -7.96 -13.26 7.60
C LEU A 76 -6.77 -12.42 7.16
N ILE A 77 -6.30 -11.55 8.06
CA ILE A 77 -5.12 -10.73 7.88
C ILE A 77 -3.95 -11.44 8.54
N LYS A 78 -2.97 -11.87 7.73
CA LYS A 78 -1.72 -12.46 8.21
C LYS A 78 -0.63 -11.40 8.26
N SER A 79 0.03 -11.34 9.40
CA SER A 79 1.15 -10.45 9.68
C SER A 79 2.26 -11.22 10.38
N ILE A 80 3.44 -10.61 10.49
CA ILE A 80 4.57 -11.20 11.23
C ILE A 80 4.18 -11.45 12.69
N SER A 81 3.36 -10.57 13.28
CA SER A 81 2.90 -10.67 14.67
C SER A 81 1.76 -11.67 14.89
N GLY A 82 1.32 -12.38 13.85
CA GLY A 82 0.24 -13.35 13.92
C GLY A 82 -0.93 -13.02 12.99
N GLU A 83 -2.03 -13.73 13.21
CA GLU A 83 -3.23 -13.69 12.40
C GLU A 83 -4.35 -12.92 13.09
N ARG A 84 -5.11 -12.16 12.29
CA ARG A 84 -6.24 -11.37 12.76
C ARG A 84 -7.43 -11.56 11.83
N VAL A 85 -8.61 -11.76 12.42
CA VAL A 85 -9.88 -11.73 11.71
C VAL A 85 -10.36 -10.29 11.54
N LEU A 86 -10.77 -9.94 10.33
CA LEU A 86 -11.48 -8.71 9.98
C LEU A 86 -12.86 -9.08 9.45
N ASP A 87 -13.91 -8.68 10.17
CA ASP A 87 -15.29 -8.88 9.72
C ASP A 87 -15.67 -7.82 8.68
N TYR A 88 -16.46 -8.22 7.69
CA TYR A 88 -16.90 -7.32 6.61
C TYR A 88 -17.69 -6.10 7.12
N LYS A 89 -18.41 -6.27 8.25
CA LYS A 89 -19.19 -5.20 8.88
C LYS A 89 -18.32 -4.01 9.36
N ASP A 90 -17.04 -4.26 9.66
CA ASP A 90 -16.14 -3.25 10.21
C ASP A 90 -15.34 -2.52 9.12
N ILE A 91 -15.53 -2.88 7.85
CA ILE A 91 -14.85 -2.23 6.73
C ILE A 91 -15.58 -0.94 6.37
N GLU A 92 -14.83 0.15 6.36
CA GLU A 92 -15.31 1.49 6.02
C GLU A 92 -15.32 1.70 4.50
N TRP A 93 -14.26 1.26 3.81
CA TRP A 93 -14.17 1.26 2.36
C TRP A 93 -13.11 0.28 1.85
N ILE A 94 -13.30 -0.17 0.62
CA ILE A 94 -12.31 -0.88 -0.18
C ILE A 94 -12.04 -0.10 -1.47
N ASN A 95 -10.78 -0.03 -1.90
CA ASN A 95 -10.41 0.63 -3.14
C ASN A 95 -9.32 -0.15 -3.88
N GLN A 96 -9.52 -0.38 -5.17
CA GLN A 96 -8.50 -0.90 -6.07
C GLN A 96 -7.72 0.25 -6.70
N ASN A 97 -6.49 0.44 -6.24
CA ASN A 97 -5.60 1.46 -6.78
C ASN A 97 -4.87 0.93 -8.00
N ILE A 98 -4.77 1.78 -9.03
CA ILE A 98 -3.98 1.52 -10.22
C ILE A 98 -2.55 1.96 -9.93
N PHE A 99 -1.59 1.05 -10.03
CA PHE A 99 -0.17 1.33 -9.84
C PHE A 99 0.62 0.80 -11.05
N GLY A 100 0.56 1.52 -12.17
CA GLY A 100 1.12 1.05 -13.44
C GLY A 100 0.16 0.16 -14.23
N SER A 101 0.64 -0.46 -15.31
CA SER A 101 -0.24 -1.04 -16.32
C SER A 101 -0.99 -2.29 -15.87
N ASN A 102 -0.40 -3.12 -15.00
CA ASN A 102 -0.97 -4.40 -14.57
C ASN A 102 -0.78 -4.67 -13.07
N TRP A 103 -0.42 -3.69 -12.26
CA TRP A 103 -0.20 -3.90 -10.83
C TRP A 103 -1.27 -3.14 -10.04
N TYR A 104 -2.07 -3.89 -9.30
CA TYR A 104 -3.12 -3.34 -8.46
C TYR A 104 -2.72 -3.45 -7.00
N ILE A 105 -3.04 -2.40 -6.24
CA ILE A 105 -2.95 -2.40 -4.78
C ILE A 105 -4.35 -2.19 -4.24
N LEU A 106 -4.87 -3.19 -3.54
CA LEU A 106 -6.10 -3.03 -2.77
C LEU A 106 -5.78 -2.28 -1.48
N SER A 107 -6.47 -1.18 -1.26
CA SER A 107 -6.50 -0.48 0.01
C SER A 107 -7.80 -0.85 0.71
N ILE A 108 -7.70 -1.36 1.93
CA ILE A 108 -8.86 -1.67 2.77
C ILE A 108 -8.76 -0.81 4.02
N LYS A 109 -9.76 0.05 4.25
CA LYS A 109 -9.88 0.82 5.48
C LYS A 109 -10.97 0.22 6.34
N TYR A 110 -10.68 -0.01 7.62
CA TYR A 110 -11.58 -0.65 8.56
C TYR A 110 -11.42 -0.07 9.96
N LYS A 111 -12.46 -0.20 10.78
CA LYS A 111 -12.43 0.18 12.18
C LYS A 111 -11.88 -0.97 13.02
N ASP A 112 -10.79 -0.72 13.74
CA ASP A 112 -10.25 -1.70 14.68
C ASP A 112 -11.15 -1.78 15.92
N ILE A 113 -11.86 -2.89 16.12
CA ILE A 113 -12.73 -3.08 17.29
C ILE A 113 -11.97 -2.89 18.62
N LYS A 114 -10.71 -3.32 18.70
CA LYS A 114 -9.94 -3.27 19.96
C LYS A 114 -9.56 -1.84 20.34
N THR A 115 -9.22 -1.00 19.36
CA THR A 115 -8.74 0.36 19.61
C THR A 115 -9.76 1.44 19.28
N GLY A 116 -10.87 1.09 18.62
CA GLY A 116 -11.85 2.01 18.08
C GLY A 116 -11.37 2.87 16.90
N GLN A 117 -10.10 2.73 16.49
CA GLN A 117 -9.46 3.58 15.49
C GLN A 117 -9.57 3.00 14.08
N SER A 118 -9.74 3.86 13.09
CA SER A 118 -9.68 3.46 11.68
C SER A 118 -8.26 3.13 11.27
N LYS A 119 -8.05 1.94 10.72
CA LYS A 119 -6.79 1.46 10.16
C LYS A 119 -6.92 1.25 8.66
N SER A 120 -5.81 1.36 7.95
CA SER A 120 -5.74 1.05 6.52
C SER A 120 -4.63 0.06 6.25
N ILE A 121 -4.89 -0.91 5.39
CA ILE A 121 -3.91 -1.90 4.93
C ILE A 121 -3.81 -1.87 3.41
N PHE A 122 -2.63 -2.23 2.91
CA PHE A 122 -2.36 -2.42 1.50
C PHE A 122 -2.19 -3.91 1.22
N VAL A 123 -2.75 -4.35 0.11
CA VAL A 123 -2.82 -5.75 -0.28
C VAL A 123 -2.50 -5.86 -1.76
N PHE A 124 -1.57 -6.74 -2.12
CA PHE A 124 -1.37 -7.16 -3.50
C PHE A 124 -2.27 -8.36 -3.80
N PRO A 125 -3.39 -8.20 -4.51
CA PRO A 125 -4.27 -9.31 -4.83
C PRO A 125 -3.58 -10.29 -5.78
N GLU A 126 -3.88 -11.58 -5.62
CA GLU A 126 -3.54 -12.57 -6.63
C GLU A 126 -4.48 -12.41 -7.84
N MET A 127 -3.92 -12.46 -9.06
CA MET A 127 -4.70 -12.37 -10.30
C MET A 127 -4.91 -13.78 -10.85
N TYR A 128 -6.17 -14.23 -10.85
CA TYR A 128 -6.55 -15.60 -11.19
C TYR A 128 -6.80 -15.79 -12.68
N SER A 129 -7.11 -14.73 -13.41
CA SER A 129 -7.43 -14.81 -14.84
C SER A 129 -6.55 -13.93 -15.73
N ILE A 130 -6.35 -14.35 -16.98
CA ILE A 130 -5.71 -13.55 -18.03
C ILE A 130 -6.52 -12.25 -18.28
N ARG A 131 -7.85 -12.32 -18.17
CA ARG A 131 -8.72 -11.14 -18.30
C ARG A 131 -8.43 -10.10 -17.21
N GLU A 132 -8.25 -10.50 -15.96
CA GLU A 132 -7.82 -9.60 -14.89
C GLU A 132 -6.43 -8.98 -15.14
N ARG A 133 -5.55 -9.68 -15.88
CA ARG A 133 -4.22 -9.18 -16.25
C ARG A 133 -4.20 -8.26 -17.47
N ILE A 134 -5.24 -8.26 -18.30
CA ILE A 134 -5.30 -7.46 -19.53
C ILE A 134 -6.17 -6.21 -19.34
N THR A 135 -7.13 -6.24 -18.41
CA THR A 135 -8.10 -5.15 -18.25
C THR A 135 -7.58 -4.07 -17.32
N MET A 136 -6.77 -3.12 -17.83
CA MET A 136 -6.18 -2.02 -17.03
C MET A 136 -7.23 -1.24 -16.19
N PHE A 137 -8.43 -1.06 -16.72
CA PHE A 137 -9.55 -0.35 -16.07
C PHE A 137 -10.62 -1.28 -15.49
N GLY A 138 -10.43 -2.60 -15.53
CA GLY A 138 -11.34 -3.56 -14.95
C GLY A 138 -11.23 -3.58 -13.43
N GLU A 139 -12.35 -3.76 -12.75
CA GLU A 139 -12.31 -4.15 -11.35
C GLU A 139 -12.04 -5.65 -11.21
N LEU A 140 -11.11 -6.01 -10.31
CA LEU A 140 -10.75 -7.40 -9.98
C LEU A 140 -11.89 -8.13 -9.27
N ASN A 141 -11.97 -9.45 -9.46
CA ASN A 141 -13.03 -10.26 -8.86
C ASN A 141 -12.97 -10.25 -7.32
N ILE A 142 -11.76 -10.24 -6.75
CA ILE A 142 -11.57 -10.13 -5.29
C ILE A 142 -12.16 -8.81 -4.74
N THR A 143 -11.99 -7.68 -5.42
CA THR A 143 -12.51 -6.39 -4.99
C THR A 143 -14.03 -6.39 -5.01
N LYS A 144 -14.62 -6.87 -6.11
CA LYS A 144 -16.08 -7.02 -6.26
C LYS A 144 -16.65 -7.90 -5.15
N TYR A 145 -16.04 -9.06 -4.95
CA TYR A 145 -16.47 -10.02 -3.95
C TYR A 145 -16.45 -9.41 -2.55
N ILE A 146 -15.33 -8.79 -2.15
CA ILE A 146 -15.24 -8.13 -0.84
C ILE A 146 -16.29 -7.03 -0.72
N ARG A 147 -16.46 -6.17 -1.74
CA ARG A 147 -17.49 -5.12 -1.71
C ARG A 147 -18.89 -5.68 -1.51
N GLU A 148 -19.26 -6.73 -2.24
CA GLU A 148 -20.56 -7.37 -2.09
C GLU A 148 -20.78 -7.92 -0.67
N GLN A 149 -19.75 -8.50 -0.05
CA GLN A 149 -19.84 -8.96 1.34
C GLN A 149 -19.94 -7.79 2.33
N ILE A 150 -19.26 -6.68 2.09
CA ILE A 150 -19.38 -5.47 2.91
C ILE A 150 -20.80 -4.91 2.83
N ILE A 151 -21.37 -4.76 1.62
CA ILE A 151 -22.74 -4.25 1.44
C ILE A 151 -23.77 -5.14 2.17
N LYS A 152 -23.57 -6.47 2.16
CA LYS A 152 -24.44 -7.41 2.89
C LYS A 152 -24.30 -7.28 4.41
N ALA A 153 -23.09 -7.05 4.91
CA ALA A 153 -22.79 -7.06 6.34
C ALA A 153 -22.87 -5.67 7.02
N ASN A 154 -22.75 -4.59 6.26
CA ASN A 154 -22.73 -3.22 6.73
C ASN A 154 -23.76 -2.35 5.99
N PRO A 155 -24.98 -2.18 6.54
CA PRO A 155 -26.01 -1.33 5.95
C PRO A 155 -25.62 0.16 5.83
N SER A 156 -24.62 0.62 6.59
CA SER A 156 -24.15 2.01 6.54
C SER A 156 -23.06 2.24 5.48
N TYR A 157 -22.66 1.18 4.76
CA TYR A 157 -21.68 1.29 3.69
C TYR A 157 -22.21 2.09 2.50
N ASN A 158 -21.47 3.11 2.07
CA ASN A 158 -21.77 3.86 0.86
C ASN A 158 -20.60 3.75 -0.14
N ILE A 159 -20.87 3.20 -1.31
CA ILE A 159 -19.91 3.04 -2.41
C ILE A 159 -19.38 4.39 -2.88
N GLU A 160 -20.19 5.45 -2.82
CA GLU A 160 -19.78 6.81 -3.24
C GLU A 160 -18.69 7.40 -2.33
N ASN A 161 -18.53 6.87 -1.11
CA ASN A 161 -17.46 7.26 -0.20
C ASN A 161 -16.15 6.52 -0.48
N GLU A 162 -16.11 5.58 -1.44
CA GLU A 162 -14.87 4.91 -1.84
C GLU A 162 -13.91 5.93 -2.50
N PRO A 163 -12.62 5.93 -2.13
CA PRO A 163 -11.64 6.76 -2.79
C PRO A 163 -11.52 6.43 -4.29
N SER A 164 -11.13 7.43 -5.09
CA SER A 164 -10.79 7.21 -6.50
C SER A 164 -9.70 6.14 -6.66
N ARG A 165 -9.72 5.40 -7.77
CA ARG A 165 -8.64 4.45 -8.12
C ARG A 165 -7.26 5.09 -8.28
N TRP A 166 -7.22 6.41 -8.48
CA TRP A 166 -6.00 7.21 -8.53
C TRP A 166 -5.56 7.71 -7.15
N TYR A 167 -6.24 7.31 -6.07
CA TYR A 167 -6.00 7.83 -4.73
C TYR A 167 -4.54 7.69 -4.30
N LEU A 168 -3.94 6.49 -4.42
CA LEU A 168 -2.53 6.31 -4.07
C LEU A 168 -1.59 7.13 -4.96
N VAL A 169 -1.84 7.20 -6.27
CA VAL A 169 -1.02 8.00 -7.19
C VAL A 169 -1.07 9.48 -6.83
N LYS A 170 -2.27 10.02 -6.58
CA LYS A 170 -2.47 11.40 -6.14
C LYS A 170 -1.76 11.65 -4.81
N TRP A 171 -1.87 10.72 -3.86
CA TRP A 171 -1.21 10.84 -2.57
C TRP A 171 0.32 10.87 -2.70
N VAL A 172 0.90 9.94 -3.46
CA VAL A 172 2.36 9.90 -3.74
C VAL A 172 2.81 11.20 -4.41
N PHE A 173 2.10 11.64 -5.47
CA PHE A 173 2.43 12.86 -6.20
C PHE A 173 2.33 14.13 -5.34
N LEU A 174 1.26 14.27 -4.54
CA LEU A 174 1.12 15.43 -3.66
C LEU A 174 2.16 15.42 -2.54
N SER A 175 2.52 14.22 -2.04
CA SER A 175 3.50 14.09 -0.95
C SER A 175 4.93 14.44 -1.37
N VAL A 176 5.29 14.35 -2.66
CA VAL A 176 6.65 14.66 -3.12
C VAL A 176 6.92 16.16 -3.28
N ILE A 177 5.87 16.96 -3.51
CA ILE A 177 5.96 18.42 -3.74
C ILE A 177 6.79 19.15 -2.66
N PRO A 178 6.51 19.01 -1.34
CA PRO A 178 7.30 19.72 -0.33
C PRO A 178 8.79 19.34 -0.34
N PHE A 179 9.11 18.09 -0.69
CA PHE A 179 10.49 17.63 -0.74
C PHE A 179 11.21 18.11 -2.01
N LEU A 180 10.51 18.20 -3.15
CA LEU A 180 11.02 18.85 -4.35
C LEU A 180 11.32 20.33 -4.07
N LEU A 181 10.40 21.05 -3.43
CA LEU A 181 10.62 22.46 -3.06
C LEU A 181 11.81 22.63 -2.13
N ALA A 182 11.92 21.79 -1.09
CA ALA A 182 13.09 21.78 -0.21
C ALA A 182 14.39 21.48 -0.99
N SER A 183 14.34 20.58 -1.96
CA SER A 183 15.49 20.26 -2.82
C SER A 183 15.91 21.48 -3.65
N PHE A 184 14.96 22.17 -4.28
CA PHE A 184 15.24 23.40 -5.04
C PHE A 184 15.86 24.52 -4.21
N LEU A 185 15.50 24.64 -2.93
CA LEU A 185 16.09 25.63 -2.02
C LEU A 185 17.54 25.29 -1.60
N LEU A 186 17.99 24.07 -1.87
CA LEU A 186 19.32 23.54 -1.51
C LEU A 186 20.26 23.39 -2.72
N VAL A 187 19.80 23.80 -3.92
CA VAL A 187 20.61 23.96 -5.14
C VAL A 187 21.40 25.26 -5.04
#